data_AF-A0A2S9XAN5-F1
#
_entry.id   AF-A0A2S9XAN5-F1
#
_cell.length_a   1.000
_cell.length_b   1.000
_cell.length_c   1.000
_cell.angle_alpha   90.00
_cell.angle_beta   90.00
_cell.angle_gamma   90.00
#
_symmetry.space_group_name_H-M   'P 1'
#
loop_
_entity.id
_entity.type
_entity.pdbx_description
1 polymer ?
#
loop_
_entity_poly.entity_id
_entity_poly.type
_entity_poly.pdbx_seq_one_letter_code
_entity_poly.pdbx_strand_id
1 'polypeptide(L)'
;MHHQHVTLATFGLGFVASVLIGLGACQSLEPNEKHCFNANGNETCLERYGDERPYCVSCGDATYANFGCVSDEPTGLSCYSPCGGGENYNDNSTCIEIGDGDGDTGDGDGDGDGDGDGDGDTGGCMEDLDCTEAGSPFCNLDTGECVACDATAEPDASCASLDAGTPVCDDAGSCVQCTLDVQDACVDTTPVCDADAGACVGCSDHAQCSDSACNLADGSCIDQGNIIHVDGDGGDCDMADGSEGMPYCTIASAIENADDATLIILHEQDGDAPYLEATTLTQPLALFAADGERPILQGFDSKPAITVSSTGDLFMRGITIYGSPNNAEGLLIDGGAAWVERSRIINNTGGGITVDNAGSLVLVNSFVGGSASNPALSVDNGSCDISYATLAAPLLVGGPSLACTDGVNTTVRNSIIVSAHADPEVDCSNATITDSALEMVLGDNVALGDLDINWFTDYLQGDFHLAPGYPPELNTAAIWLTGDPATDIDGDPRPMVDGTMDFAGADVVVP
;
A
#
# COMPACT_ATOMS: atom_id res chain seq x y z
N MET A 1 -51.34 -48.63 -39.55
CA MET A 1 -51.30 -49.27 -38.22
C MET A 1 -50.40 -48.43 -37.34
N HIS A 2 -50.84 -48.24 -36.08
CA HIS A 2 -50.24 -47.46 -35.00
C HIS A 2 -50.47 -45.94 -35.00
N HIS A 3 -51.57 -45.58 -34.33
CA HIS A 3 -51.78 -44.30 -33.65
C HIS A 3 -50.86 -44.19 -32.43
N GLN A 4 -50.38 -42.98 -32.13
CA GLN A 4 -50.30 -42.54 -30.73
C GLN A 4 -50.46 -41.03 -30.62
N HIS A 5 -51.20 -40.66 -29.57
CA HIS A 5 -51.77 -39.35 -29.26
C HIS A 5 -50.73 -38.39 -28.66
N VAL A 6 -50.81 -37.11 -29.04
CA VAL A 6 -50.16 -36.00 -28.32
C VAL A 6 -51.25 -35.27 -27.53
N THR A 7 -51.12 -35.30 -26.20
CA THR A 7 -52.01 -34.63 -25.25
C THR A 7 -51.52 -33.20 -25.03
N LEU A 8 -52.36 -32.23 -25.39
CA LEU A 8 -52.17 -30.81 -25.13
C LEU A 8 -52.61 -30.51 -23.68
N ALA A 9 -51.70 -30.07 -22.82
CA ALA A 9 -52.01 -29.58 -21.50
C ALA A 9 -51.95 -28.05 -21.48
N THR A 10 -53.14 -27.44 -21.51
CA THR A 10 -53.39 -26.03 -21.22
C THR A 10 -53.26 -25.81 -19.71
N PHE A 11 -52.33 -24.96 -19.27
CA PHE A 11 -52.35 -24.37 -17.93
C PHE A 11 -52.51 -22.86 -18.02
N GLY A 12 -53.42 -22.36 -17.19
CA GLY A 12 -54.09 -21.09 -17.35
C GLY A 12 -53.36 -19.87 -16.79
N LEU A 13 -53.77 -18.74 -17.34
CA LEU A 13 -53.61 -17.39 -16.83
C LEU A 13 -54.11 -17.25 -15.39
N GLY A 14 -53.33 -16.59 -14.55
CA GLY A 14 -53.75 -16.13 -13.23
C GLY A 14 -52.62 -15.41 -12.49
N PHE A 15 -52.23 -14.22 -12.95
CA PHE A 15 -51.43 -13.29 -12.14
C PHE A 15 -52.17 -11.96 -12.05
N VAL A 16 -52.96 -11.81 -10.98
CA VAL A 16 -53.57 -10.53 -10.60
C VAL A 16 -52.57 -9.83 -9.69
N ALA A 17 -52.23 -8.60 -10.08
CA ALA A 17 -51.31 -7.71 -9.42
C ALA A 17 -51.71 -7.42 -7.96
N SER A 18 -50.76 -7.62 -7.06
CA SER A 18 -50.79 -7.13 -5.68
C SER A 18 -49.51 -6.31 -5.46
N VAL A 19 -49.52 -5.05 -5.92
CA VAL A 19 -48.51 -4.05 -5.56
C VAL A 19 -49.07 -3.24 -4.39
N LEU A 20 -48.72 -3.66 -3.18
CA LEU A 20 -48.83 -2.88 -1.94
C LEU A 20 -47.65 -3.34 -1.06
N ILE A 21 -46.50 -2.70 -1.22
CA ILE A 21 -45.36 -2.82 -0.30
C ILE A 21 -45.04 -1.41 0.20
N GLY A 22 -44.85 -1.34 1.52
CA GLY A 22 -44.88 -0.15 2.35
C GLY A 22 -43.92 0.95 1.92
N LEU A 23 -44.47 2.16 1.85
CA LEU A 23 -43.76 3.36 2.25
C LEU A 23 -43.42 3.21 3.74
N GLY A 24 -42.27 2.60 4.03
CA GLY A 24 -41.64 2.72 5.33
C GLY A 24 -41.24 4.18 5.51
N ALA A 25 -41.90 4.85 6.46
CA ALA A 25 -41.53 6.19 6.87
C ALA A 25 -40.04 6.21 7.22
N CYS A 26 -39.28 7.16 6.65
CA CYS A 26 -38.06 7.64 7.31
C CYS A 26 -38.50 8.17 8.67
N GLN A 27 -38.41 7.33 9.71
CA GLN A 27 -38.39 7.84 11.07
C GLN A 27 -37.09 8.62 11.15
N SER A 28 -37.18 9.95 11.19
CA SER A 28 -36.07 10.74 11.73
C SER A 28 -35.79 10.16 13.10
N LEU A 29 -34.63 9.51 13.26
CA LEU A 29 -34.11 9.19 14.58
C LEU A 29 -33.98 10.52 15.29
N GLU A 30 -34.96 10.85 16.13
CA GLU A 30 -34.85 12.00 17.00
C GLU A 30 -33.56 11.80 17.82
N PRO A 31 -32.63 12.78 17.81
CA PRO A 31 -31.41 12.68 18.58
C PRO A 31 -31.75 12.29 20.02
N ASN A 32 -31.07 11.28 20.56
CA ASN A 32 -31.28 10.88 21.93
C ASN A 32 -30.81 12.02 22.84
N GLU A 33 -31.74 12.81 23.38
CA GLU A 33 -31.47 13.93 24.30
C GLU A 33 -30.69 13.50 25.55
N LYS A 34 -30.66 12.19 25.87
CA LYS A 34 -29.93 11.65 27.03
C LYS A 34 -28.50 11.23 26.73
N HIS A 35 -28.10 11.27 25.45
CA HIS A 35 -26.73 11.04 25.03
C HIS A 35 -25.87 12.25 25.45
N CYS A 36 -24.67 12.00 25.99
CA CYS A 36 -23.83 13.07 26.54
C CYS A 36 -23.54 14.18 25.52
N PHE A 37 -23.37 13.80 24.24
CA PHE A 37 -23.20 14.72 23.11
C PHE A 37 -24.34 15.75 22.98
N ASN A 38 -25.59 15.36 23.23
CA ASN A 38 -26.74 16.25 23.14
C ASN A 38 -27.09 16.90 24.50
N ALA A 39 -26.34 16.56 25.56
CA ALA A 39 -26.50 17.07 26.92
C ALA A 39 -25.29 17.97 27.28
N ASN A 40 -24.76 17.88 28.51
CA ASN A 40 -23.64 18.70 28.98
C ASN A 40 -22.28 17.96 28.90
N GLY A 41 -22.07 17.13 27.87
CA GLY A 41 -20.77 16.51 27.60
C GLY A 41 -20.21 15.69 28.77
N ASN A 42 -18.99 15.99 29.19
CA ASN A 42 -18.29 15.30 30.27
C ASN A 42 -19.02 15.43 31.62
N GLU A 43 -19.68 16.56 31.89
CA GLU A 43 -20.46 16.74 33.12
C GLU A 43 -21.59 15.70 33.22
N THR A 44 -22.28 15.44 32.11
CA THR A 44 -23.34 14.40 32.06
C THR A 44 -22.78 13.01 32.32
N CYS A 45 -21.55 12.75 31.88
CA CYS A 45 -20.87 11.48 32.11
C CYS A 45 -20.40 11.32 33.56
N LEU A 46 -19.80 12.36 34.13
CA LEU A 46 -19.38 12.42 35.53
C LEU A 46 -20.56 12.26 36.50
N GLU A 47 -21.68 12.94 36.25
CA GLU A 47 -22.89 12.80 37.08
C GLU A 47 -23.47 11.39 37.06
N ARG A 48 -23.36 10.69 35.92
CA ARG A 48 -24.00 9.39 35.71
C ARG A 48 -23.12 8.22 36.13
N TYR A 49 -21.82 8.32 35.89
CA TYR A 49 -20.87 7.22 36.03
C TYR A 49 -19.67 7.55 36.93
N GLY A 50 -19.55 8.79 37.43
CA GLY A 50 -18.39 9.23 38.20
C GLY A 50 -17.08 9.05 37.41
N ASP A 51 -16.02 8.70 38.12
CA ASP A 51 -14.68 8.54 37.56
C ASP A 51 -14.53 7.27 36.68
N GLU A 52 -15.54 6.39 36.65
CA GLU A 52 -15.47 5.18 35.81
C GLU A 52 -15.56 5.50 34.32
N ARG A 53 -16.29 6.57 33.96
CA ARG A 53 -16.54 6.99 32.56
C ARG A 53 -16.74 8.51 32.48
N PRO A 54 -15.72 9.34 32.71
CA PRO A 54 -15.90 10.78 32.80
C PRO A 54 -15.98 11.47 31.42
N TYR A 55 -15.65 10.78 30.32
CA TYR A 55 -15.49 11.42 29.01
C TYR A 55 -16.64 11.13 28.05
N CYS A 56 -17.04 12.13 27.27
CA CYS A 56 -18.12 12.03 26.29
C CYS A 56 -17.62 11.92 24.84
N VAL A 57 -18.09 10.90 24.10
CA VAL A 57 -17.79 10.69 22.68
C VAL A 57 -19.02 10.81 21.79
N SER A 58 -18.85 11.37 20.60
CA SER A 58 -19.91 11.56 19.58
C SER A 58 -19.82 10.59 18.39
N CYS A 59 -18.73 9.84 18.26
CA CYS A 59 -18.51 8.89 17.17
C CYS A 59 -17.93 7.55 17.68
N GLY A 60 -18.04 6.50 16.84
CA GLY A 60 -17.52 5.16 17.13
C GLY A 60 -18.49 4.22 17.86
N ASP A 61 -18.04 2.99 18.12
CA ASP A 61 -18.86 1.91 18.68
C ASP A 61 -19.37 2.20 20.10
N ALA A 62 -18.70 3.10 20.82
CA ALA A 62 -19.10 3.54 22.15
C ALA A 62 -20.34 4.48 22.16
N THR A 63 -20.81 4.98 21.01
CA THR A 63 -21.95 5.93 20.94
C THR A 63 -23.29 5.32 21.35
N TYR A 64 -23.48 4.01 21.19
CA TYR A 64 -24.75 3.36 21.51
C TYR A 64 -24.79 2.71 22.91
N ALA A 65 -23.63 2.56 23.55
CA ALA A 65 -23.51 2.05 24.91
C ALA A 65 -23.30 3.20 25.90
N ASN A 66 -23.91 3.12 27.09
CA ASN A 66 -23.67 4.06 28.19
C ASN A 66 -23.87 5.55 27.83
N PHE A 67 -24.75 5.84 26.86
CA PHE A 67 -25.07 7.20 26.43
C PHE A 67 -23.87 8.03 25.95
N GLY A 68 -22.86 7.37 25.36
CA GLY A 68 -21.66 8.01 24.82
C GLY A 68 -20.55 8.25 25.84
N CYS A 69 -20.64 7.69 27.07
CA CYS A 69 -19.63 7.88 28.11
C CYS A 69 -18.57 6.77 28.11
N VAL A 70 -17.29 7.16 28.07
CA VAL A 70 -16.11 6.28 28.03
C VAL A 70 -15.15 6.56 29.18
N SER A 71 -14.36 5.55 29.55
CA SER A 71 -13.38 5.57 30.65
C SER A 71 -12.14 6.37 30.33
N ASP A 72 -11.67 6.28 29.08
CA ASP A 72 -10.42 6.85 28.63
C ASP A 72 -10.68 8.08 27.79
N GLU A 73 -9.80 9.09 27.91
CA GLU A 73 -9.96 10.34 27.18
C GLU A 73 -9.79 10.08 25.67
N PRO A 74 -10.74 10.52 24.82
CA PRO A 74 -10.67 10.26 23.39
C PRO A 74 -9.49 11.02 22.76
N THR A 75 -8.59 10.31 22.10
CA THR A 75 -7.48 10.91 21.33
C THR A 75 -7.97 11.61 20.05
N GLY A 76 -9.11 11.17 19.51
CA GLY A 76 -9.75 11.80 18.35
C GLY A 76 -10.62 12.99 18.75
N LEU A 77 -10.06 14.21 18.65
CA LEU A 77 -10.76 15.47 19.01
C LEU A 77 -12.05 15.72 18.21
N SER A 78 -12.12 15.24 16.96
CA SER A 78 -13.34 15.31 16.14
C SER A 78 -14.53 14.54 16.73
N CYS A 79 -14.26 13.61 17.64
CA CYS A 79 -15.26 12.76 18.27
C CYS A 79 -15.40 12.99 19.77
N TYR A 80 -14.56 13.85 20.35
CA TYR A 80 -14.63 14.22 21.74
C TYR A 80 -15.63 15.37 21.91
N SER A 81 -16.54 15.30 22.88
CA SER A 81 -17.52 16.36 23.14
C SER A 81 -17.56 16.73 24.62
N PRO A 82 -16.52 17.44 25.11
CA PRO A 82 -16.41 17.78 26.54
C PRO A 82 -17.56 18.69 27.00
N CYS A 83 -18.06 19.55 26.12
CA CYS A 83 -19.12 20.51 26.37
C CYS A 83 -20.54 19.95 26.11
N GLY A 84 -20.68 18.92 25.27
CA GLY A 84 -21.98 18.49 24.77
C GLY A 84 -22.60 19.50 23.80
N GLY A 85 -23.93 19.70 23.89
CA GLY A 85 -24.65 20.69 23.09
C GLY A 85 -24.76 20.40 21.58
N GLY A 86 -24.36 19.21 21.14
CA GLY A 86 -24.29 18.84 19.72
C GLY A 86 -23.00 19.30 19.03
N GLU A 87 -21.99 19.71 19.80
CA GLU A 87 -20.70 20.21 19.31
C GLU A 87 -19.57 19.27 19.77
N ASN A 88 -18.59 19.01 18.91
CA ASN A 88 -17.37 18.32 19.30
C ASN A 88 -16.30 19.33 19.76
N TYR A 89 -15.15 18.84 20.21
CA TYR A 89 -14.05 19.66 20.72
C TYR A 89 -13.56 20.69 19.71
N ASN A 90 -13.50 20.34 18.42
CA ASN A 90 -13.05 21.26 17.37
C ASN A 90 -14.06 22.41 17.14
N ASP A 91 -15.32 22.18 17.48
CA ASP A 91 -16.39 23.18 17.38
C ASP A 91 -16.47 24.04 18.66
N ASN A 92 -16.22 23.46 19.83
CA ASN A 92 -16.32 24.14 21.12
C ASN A 92 -15.41 23.53 22.20
N SER A 93 -14.33 24.24 22.53
CA SER A 93 -13.32 23.81 23.52
C SER A 93 -13.40 24.55 24.86
N THR A 94 -14.40 25.42 25.09
CA THR A 94 -14.43 26.32 26.26
C THR A 94 -14.60 25.62 27.61
N CYS A 95 -14.93 24.31 27.59
CA CYS A 95 -15.16 23.51 28.80
C CYS A 95 -13.90 22.79 29.28
N ILE A 96 -12.80 22.92 28.54
CA ILE A 96 -11.46 22.47 28.94
C ILE A 96 -10.60 23.71 29.25
N GLU A 97 -11.15 24.65 30.03
CA GLU A 97 -10.28 25.64 30.67
C GLU A 97 -9.58 24.99 31.87
N ILE A 98 -8.28 24.82 31.70
CA ILE A 98 -7.31 24.52 32.75
C ILE A 98 -7.57 25.50 33.89
N GLY A 99 -7.84 24.96 35.08
CA GLY A 99 -8.13 25.78 36.25
C GLY A 99 -6.93 26.64 36.63
N ASP A 100 -7.05 27.94 36.40
CA ASP A 100 -6.33 28.96 37.16
C ASP A 100 -6.83 28.89 38.61
N GLY A 101 -6.15 28.09 39.42
CA GLY A 101 -6.51 27.81 40.80
C GLY A 101 -6.25 28.98 41.74
N ASP A 102 -7.04 30.05 41.67
CA ASP A 102 -7.01 31.14 42.65
C ASP A 102 -8.41 31.44 43.20
N GLY A 103 -8.74 30.76 44.30
CA GLY A 103 -10.02 30.89 44.98
C GLY A 103 -9.90 30.85 46.50
N ASP A 104 -8.97 31.60 47.08
CA ASP A 104 -8.85 31.76 48.53
C ASP A 104 -9.11 33.23 48.93
N THR A 105 -10.36 33.57 49.24
CA THR A 105 -10.73 34.83 49.88
C THR A 105 -10.66 34.68 51.38
N GLY A 106 -9.47 34.90 51.94
CA GLY A 106 -9.22 35.04 53.37
C GLY A 106 -8.67 36.44 53.68
N ASP A 107 -9.58 37.38 53.98
CA ASP A 107 -9.22 38.69 54.52
C ASP A 107 -8.52 38.52 55.89
N GLY A 108 -7.24 38.85 55.95
CA GLY A 108 -6.43 38.83 57.17
C GLY A 108 -5.40 39.95 57.14
N ASP A 109 -5.78 41.10 57.70
CA ASP A 109 -4.90 42.25 57.95
C ASP A 109 -3.63 41.84 58.71
N GLY A 110 -2.47 42.19 58.17
CA GLY A 110 -1.18 41.91 58.79
C GLY A 110 -0.07 42.76 58.21
N ASP A 111 0.02 44.00 58.66
CA ASP A 111 1.18 44.88 58.49
C ASP A 111 2.45 44.15 58.97
N GLY A 112 3.42 44.01 58.06
CA GLY A 112 4.68 43.32 58.34
C GLY A 112 5.78 43.80 57.40
N ASP A 113 6.27 45.01 57.64
CA ASP A 113 7.52 45.51 57.09
C ASP A 113 8.64 44.52 57.41
N GLY A 114 9.28 43.99 56.37
CA GLY A 114 10.35 43.01 56.48
C GLY A 114 11.20 43.03 55.23
N ASP A 115 11.99 44.10 55.10
CA ASP A 115 13.15 44.16 54.21
C ASP A 115 14.01 42.91 54.43
N GLY A 116 13.96 42.01 53.47
CA GLY A 116 14.69 40.75 53.43
C GLY A 116 15.25 40.55 52.05
N ASP A 117 16.20 41.41 51.69
CA ASP A 117 17.14 41.18 50.59
C ASP A 117 17.84 39.84 50.85
N GLY A 118 17.40 38.81 50.12
CA GLY A 118 17.98 37.48 50.08
C GLY A 118 18.36 37.15 48.65
N ASP A 119 19.42 37.79 48.16
CA ASP A 119 20.07 37.45 46.90
C ASP A 119 20.74 36.06 47.02
N GLY A 120 20.32 35.10 46.18
CA GLY A 120 20.97 33.81 45.90
C GLY A 120 20.06 32.61 46.25
N ASP A 121 19.44 31.88 45.33
CA ASP A 121 19.92 31.43 44.02
C ASP A 121 19.00 31.80 42.85
N THR A 122 19.63 32.08 41.72
CA THR A 122 19.05 31.94 40.37
C THR A 122 18.24 30.64 40.31
N GLY A 123 16.92 30.75 40.10
CA GLY A 123 15.98 29.64 40.02
C GLY A 123 16.28 28.72 38.84
N GLY A 124 17.29 27.87 39.03
CA GLY A 124 17.63 26.80 38.12
C GLY A 124 16.76 25.58 38.36
N CYS A 125 16.71 24.71 37.36
CA CYS A 125 16.08 23.41 37.47
C CYS A 125 16.83 22.54 38.50
N MET A 126 16.12 21.64 39.17
CA MET A 126 16.67 20.64 40.09
C MET A 126 16.48 19.21 39.57
N GLU A 127 15.53 19.00 38.65
CA GLU A 127 15.29 17.76 37.92
C GLU A 127 14.73 18.06 36.52
N ASP A 128 14.74 17.07 35.63
CA ASP A 128 14.24 17.22 34.25
C ASP A 128 12.77 17.66 34.21
N LEU A 129 11.97 17.27 35.22
CA LEU A 129 10.56 17.66 35.33
C LEU A 129 10.36 19.18 35.55
N ASP A 130 11.38 19.89 36.03
CA ASP A 130 11.35 21.36 36.16
C ASP A 130 11.49 22.06 34.79
N CYS A 131 11.87 21.32 33.74
CA CYS A 131 12.12 21.83 32.40
C CYS A 131 10.95 21.51 31.46
N THR A 132 9.95 22.40 31.42
CA THR A 132 8.71 22.19 30.64
C THR A 132 8.78 22.70 29.19
N GLU A 133 9.86 23.38 28.82
CA GLU A 133 10.07 23.90 27.46
C GLU A 133 10.50 22.76 26.53
N ALA A 134 9.74 22.53 25.45
CA ALA A 134 9.94 21.38 24.55
C ALA A 134 11.36 21.31 23.92
N GLY A 135 12.01 22.46 23.71
CA GLY A 135 13.36 22.53 23.14
C GLY A 135 14.49 22.42 24.16
N SER A 136 14.18 22.32 25.45
CA SER A 136 15.17 22.18 26.51
C SER A 136 14.60 21.40 27.69
N PRO A 137 14.26 20.10 27.52
CA PRO A 137 13.55 19.34 28.54
C PRO A 137 14.47 18.73 29.61
N PHE A 138 15.80 18.90 29.50
CA PHE A 138 16.76 18.28 30.42
C PHE A 138 17.35 19.29 31.38
N CYS A 139 17.46 18.93 32.64
CA CYS A 139 18.11 19.77 33.63
C CYS A 139 19.60 19.48 33.73
N ASN A 140 20.44 20.47 33.41
CA ASN A 140 21.85 20.37 33.71
C ASN A 140 22.10 20.64 35.20
N LEU A 141 22.27 19.58 35.99
CA LEU A 141 22.46 19.68 37.45
C LEU A 141 23.74 20.42 37.88
N ASP A 142 24.72 20.59 36.99
CA ASP A 142 25.94 21.36 37.29
C ASP A 142 25.71 22.87 37.17
N THR A 143 24.84 23.30 36.25
CA THR A 143 24.55 24.72 35.98
C THR A 143 23.20 25.18 36.52
N GLY A 144 22.26 24.26 36.78
CA GLY A 144 20.86 24.54 37.05
C GLY A 144 20.09 25.05 35.82
N GLU A 145 20.61 24.90 34.61
CA GLU A 145 19.95 25.40 33.39
C GLU A 145 19.22 24.26 32.67
N CYS A 146 18.02 24.56 32.14
CA CYS A 146 17.35 23.67 31.21
C CYS A 146 18.06 23.69 29.86
N VAL A 147 18.40 22.52 29.35
CA VAL A 147 19.19 22.32 28.13
C VAL A 147 18.51 21.32 27.19
N ALA A 148 18.88 21.40 25.91
CA ALA A 148 18.51 20.46 24.87
C ALA A 148 19.24 19.11 25.04
N CYS A 149 18.82 18.08 24.31
CA CYS A 149 19.40 16.74 24.44
C CYS A 149 20.88 16.69 24.05
N ASP A 150 21.31 17.51 23.08
CA ASP A 150 22.68 17.59 22.58
C ASP A 150 23.69 18.12 23.60
N ALA A 151 23.18 18.78 24.65
CA ALA A 151 23.96 19.31 25.75
C ALA A 151 24.05 18.37 26.96
N THR A 152 23.42 17.19 26.91
CA THR A 152 23.56 16.17 27.95
C THR A 152 24.81 15.30 27.71
N ALA A 153 25.21 14.52 28.72
CA ALA A 153 26.37 13.65 28.60
C ALA A 153 26.13 12.44 27.67
N GLU A 154 24.88 12.00 27.56
CA GLU A 154 24.45 10.85 26.75
C GLU A 154 23.13 11.23 26.05
N PRO A 155 23.20 11.97 24.93
CA PRO A 155 22.03 12.60 24.30
C PRO A 155 20.86 11.65 24.02
N ASP A 156 21.13 10.50 23.38
CA ASP A 156 20.09 9.51 23.07
C ASP A 156 19.56 8.82 24.34
N ALA A 157 20.43 8.53 25.32
CA ALA A 157 19.97 7.92 26.58
C ALA A 157 19.06 8.88 27.38
N SER A 158 19.32 10.18 27.29
CA SER A 158 18.45 11.22 27.83
C SER A 158 17.09 11.22 27.14
N CYS A 159 17.05 11.25 25.81
CA CYS A 159 15.80 11.17 25.04
C CYS A 159 15.02 9.88 25.31
N ALA A 160 15.66 8.71 25.27
CA ALA A 160 15.04 7.42 25.55
C ALA A 160 14.47 7.30 26.97
N SER A 161 15.03 8.05 27.94
CA SER A 161 14.53 8.10 29.32
C SER A 161 13.35 9.05 29.47
N LEU A 162 13.31 10.11 28.66
CA LEU A 162 12.21 11.08 28.62
C LEU A 162 10.97 10.46 27.97
N ASP A 163 11.14 9.86 26.80
CA ASP A 163 10.08 9.20 26.05
C ASP A 163 10.65 8.03 25.21
N ALA A 164 10.09 6.84 25.41
CA ALA A 164 10.46 5.65 24.65
C ALA A 164 10.06 5.75 23.17
N GLY A 165 9.12 6.63 22.81
CA GLY A 165 8.70 6.88 21.44
C GLY A 165 9.60 7.83 20.65
N THR A 166 10.48 8.58 21.32
CA THR A 166 11.43 9.52 20.69
C THR A 166 12.84 9.36 21.30
N PRO A 167 13.47 8.19 21.14
CA PRO A 167 14.69 7.86 21.88
C PRO A 167 15.96 8.51 21.33
N VAL A 168 15.93 9.17 20.18
CA VAL A 168 17.13 9.68 19.49
C VAL A 168 17.21 11.20 19.62
N CYS A 169 18.38 11.73 19.94
CA CYS A 169 18.65 13.17 19.91
C CYS A 169 19.11 13.60 18.52
N ASP A 170 18.42 14.56 17.89
CA ASP A 170 18.85 15.13 16.61
C ASP A 170 19.92 16.22 16.77
N ASP A 171 20.53 16.62 15.65
CA ASP A 171 21.54 17.69 15.60
C ASP A 171 20.97 19.08 15.95
N ALA A 172 19.64 19.22 16.00
CA ALA A 172 18.96 20.44 16.43
C ALA A 172 18.68 20.45 17.95
N GLY A 173 19.04 19.38 18.67
CA GLY A 173 18.85 19.25 20.11
C GLY A 173 17.44 18.79 20.52
N SER A 174 16.66 18.25 19.59
CA SER A 174 15.31 17.72 19.81
C SER A 174 15.31 16.19 19.91
N CYS A 175 14.44 15.65 20.75
CA CYS A 175 14.20 14.20 20.80
C CYS A 175 13.24 13.80 19.66
N VAL A 176 13.69 12.89 18.82
CA VAL A 176 13.00 12.39 17.62
C VAL A 176 12.97 10.86 17.63
N GLN A 177 12.20 10.25 16.73
CA GLN A 177 12.13 8.78 16.67
C GLN A 177 13.42 8.19 16.12
N CYS A 178 14.07 8.89 15.18
CA CYS A 178 15.23 8.41 14.46
C CYS A 178 15.99 9.56 13.79
N THR A 179 17.22 9.25 13.37
CA THR A 179 18.02 10.07 12.44
C THR A 179 18.66 9.15 11.40
N LEU A 180 19.28 9.70 10.34
CA LEU A 180 19.99 8.89 9.34
C LEU A 180 21.14 8.07 9.94
N ASP A 181 21.74 8.56 11.03
CA ASP A 181 22.83 7.87 11.72
C ASP A 181 22.32 6.81 12.70
N VAL A 182 21.03 6.87 13.09
CA VAL A 182 20.38 5.95 14.05
C VAL A 182 19.10 5.38 13.43
N GLN A 183 19.21 4.82 12.23
CA GLN A 183 18.09 4.18 11.52
C GLN A 183 17.58 2.93 12.25
N ASP A 184 18.47 2.22 12.95
CA ASP A 184 18.13 1.01 13.73
C ASP A 184 17.15 1.28 14.89
N ALA A 185 16.84 2.56 15.20
CA ALA A 185 15.76 2.92 16.11
C ALA A 185 14.36 2.64 15.52
N CYS A 186 14.25 2.59 14.19
CA CYS A 186 13.04 2.27 13.45
C CYS A 186 12.92 0.76 13.28
N VAL A 187 11.83 0.19 13.81
CA VAL A 187 11.58 -1.27 13.84
C VAL A 187 10.15 -1.60 13.43
N ASP A 188 9.85 -2.89 13.36
CA ASP A 188 8.52 -3.43 13.06
C ASP A 188 7.95 -2.90 11.73
N THR A 189 6.76 -2.31 11.75
CA THR A 189 6.05 -1.79 10.57
C THR A 189 6.52 -0.42 10.11
N THR A 190 7.49 0.18 10.81
CA THR A 190 8.08 1.47 10.44
C THR A 190 9.61 1.37 10.47
N PRO A 191 10.23 0.61 9.56
CA PRO A 191 11.68 0.36 9.57
C PRO A 191 12.51 1.48 8.95
N VAL A 192 11.88 2.47 8.30
CA VAL A 192 12.58 3.54 7.56
C VAL A 192 12.55 4.83 8.36
N CYS A 193 13.70 5.52 8.46
CA CYS A 193 13.73 6.85 9.03
C CYS A 193 13.46 7.92 7.97
N ASP A 194 12.34 8.64 8.10
CA ASP A 194 12.14 9.92 7.42
C ASP A 194 12.93 11.00 8.19
N ALA A 195 14.11 11.31 7.68
CA ALA A 195 15.03 12.26 8.30
C ALA A 195 14.51 13.71 8.32
N ASP A 196 13.65 14.08 7.37
CA ASP A 196 13.05 15.42 7.33
C ASP A 196 11.96 15.56 8.40
N ALA A 197 11.23 14.47 8.67
CA ALA A 197 10.22 14.42 9.70
C ALA A 197 10.75 14.02 11.09
N GLY A 198 11.96 13.44 11.18
CA GLY A 198 12.48 12.81 12.40
C GLY A 198 11.62 11.64 12.88
N ALA A 199 10.94 10.95 11.94
CA ALA A 199 9.90 9.98 12.23
C ALA A 199 10.17 8.64 11.52
N CYS A 200 9.82 7.55 12.20
CA CYS A 200 9.85 6.23 11.59
C CYS A 200 8.61 6.05 10.71
N VAL A 201 8.81 5.61 9.47
CA VAL A 201 7.77 5.36 8.47
C VAL A 201 7.90 3.95 7.90
N GLY A 202 6.81 3.42 7.36
CA GLY A 202 6.83 2.17 6.61
C GLY A 202 7.68 2.29 5.35
N CYS A 203 8.33 1.20 4.94
CA CYS A 203 8.94 1.14 3.63
C CYS A 203 7.87 1.22 2.54
N SER A 204 8.21 1.86 1.43
CA SER A 204 7.42 2.00 0.22
C SER A 204 8.16 1.52 -1.03
N ASP A 205 9.45 1.19 -0.92
CA ASP A 205 10.27 0.60 -1.98
C ASP A 205 11.17 -0.48 -1.37
N HIS A 206 11.41 -1.56 -2.12
CA HIS A 206 12.27 -2.65 -1.68
C HIS A 206 13.72 -2.21 -1.39
N ALA A 207 14.22 -1.17 -2.06
CA ALA A 207 15.56 -0.61 -1.84
C ALA A 207 15.74 0.05 -0.46
N GLN A 208 14.64 0.40 0.23
CA GLN A 208 14.70 0.89 1.61
C GLN A 208 14.97 -0.24 2.61
N CYS A 209 14.80 -1.50 2.20
CA CYS A 209 15.17 -2.68 2.96
C CYS A 209 16.50 -3.23 2.43
N SER A 210 17.62 -2.64 2.87
CA SER A 210 18.97 -2.85 2.32
C SER A 210 19.37 -4.31 2.07
N ASP A 211 18.97 -5.22 2.95
CA ASP A 211 19.34 -6.63 2.90
C ASP A 211 18.13 -7.57 2.64
N SER A 212 16.95 -7.03 2.29
CA SER A 212 15.74 -7.82 2.06
C SER A 212 14.77 -7.15 1.08
N ALA A 213 13.48 -7.28 1.33
CA ALA A 213 12.43 -6.65 0.55
C ALA A 213 11.41 -6.00 1.47
N CYS A 214 10.86 -4.88 1.02
CA CYS A 214 9.69 -4.28 1.63
C CYS A 214 8.46 -5.17 1.45
N ASN A 215 7.75 -5.46 2.53
CA ASN A 215 6.37 -5.93 2.50
C ASN A 215 5.47 -4.71 2.19
N LEU A 216 5.19 -4.49 0.91
CA LEU A 216 4.44 -3.31 0.44
C LEU A 216 2.98 -3.28 0.92
N ALA A 217 2.49 -4.36 1.56
CA ALA A 217 1.16 -4.39 2.15
C ALA A 217 1.10 -3.69 3.52
N ASP A 218 2.15 -3.79 4.34
CA ASP A 218 2.18 -3.24 5.71
C ASP A 218 3.34 -2.27 6.01
N GLY A 219 4.31 -2.15 5.10
CA GLY A 219 5.46 -1.27 5.23
C GLY A 219 6.59 -1.80 6.10
N SER A 220 6.56 -3.08 6.49
CA SER A 220 7.68 -3.74 7.19
C SER A 220 8.75 -4.25 6.21
N CYS A 221 9.99 -4.39 6.66
CA CYS A 221 11.03 -5.10 5.91
C CYS A 221 11.00 -6.58 6.27
N ILE A 222 11.09 -7.45 5.26
CA ILE A 222 11.23 -8.90 5.47
C ILE A 222 12.49 -9.19 6.29
N ASP A 223 12.41 -10.11 7.25
CA ASP A 223 13.56 -10.52 8.07
C ASP A 223 14.65 -11.13 7.17
N GLN A 224 15.90 -10.72 7.38
CA GLN A 224 17.05 -11.29 6.66
C GLN A 224 17.25 -12.79 6.93
N GLY A 225 16.75 -13.28 8.07
CA GLY A 225 16.67 -14.70 8.40
C GLY A 225 15.64 -15.48 7.57
N ASN A 226 14.70 -14.78 6.92
CA ASN A 226 13.62 -15.36 6.10
C ASN A 226 13.91 -15.18 4.61
N ILE A 227 15.17 -15.31 4.20
CA ILE A 227 15.60 -15.32 2.80
C ILE A 227 15.92 -16.75 2.40
N ILE A 228 15.25 -17.24 1.37
CA ILE A 228 15.47 -18.57 0.82
C ILE A 228 15.75 -18.52 -0.67
N HIS A 229 16.59 -19.43 -1.14
CA HIS A 229 17.00 -19.53 -2.53
C HIS A 229 16.30 -20.70 -3.21
N VAL A 230 15.92 -20.49 -4.47
CA VAL A 230 15.42 -21.53 -5.36
C VAL A 230 16.31 -21.59 -6.60
N ASP A 231 16.88 -22.76 -6.86
CA ASP A 231 17.71 -23.07 -8.02
C ASP A 231 17.43 -24.52 -8.46
N GLY A 232 16.81 -24.67 -9.62
CA GLY A 232 16.42 -25.95 -10.21
C GLY A 232 17.58 -26.74 -10.84
N ASP A 233 18.78 -26.14 -10.97
CA ASP A 233 19.94 -26.78 -11.58
C ASP A 233 20.70 -27.68 -10.59
N GLY A 234 20.44 -27.48 -9.29
CA GLY A 234 20.99 -28.28 -8.20
C GLY A 234 20.57 -29.76 -8.28
N GLY A 235 21.55 -30.68 -8.29
CA GLY A 235 21.28 -32.12 -8.39
C GLY A 235 20.75 -32.79 -7.10
N ASP A 236 20.80 -32.11 -5.95
CA ASP A 236 20.53 -32.68 -4.62
C ASP A 236 19.34 -32.00 -3.90
N CYS A 237 18.18 -31.95 -4.57
CA CYS A 237 16.93 -31.37 -4.03
C CYS A 237 16.49 -31.97 -2.69
N ASP A 238 16.84 -33.23 -2.40
CA ASP A 238 16.45 -33.94 -1.17
C ASP A 238 17.17 -33.40 0.09
N MET A 239 18.25 -32.63 -0.09
CA MET A 239 19.03 -32.04 1.00
C MET A 239 18.94 -30.51 1.04
N ALA A 240 18.03 -29.92 0.26
CA ALA A 240 17.81 -28.49 0.24
C ALA A 240 17.41 -27.96 1.63
N ASP A 241 18.06 -26.89 2.06
CA ASP A 241 17.73 -26.16 3.29
C ASP A 241 17.31 -24.71 3.03
N GLY A 242 17.24 -24.31 1.74
CA GLY A 242 16.86 -22.97 1.32
C GLY A 242 18.01 -21.97 1.35
N SER A 243 19.20 -22.34 1.84
CA SER A 243 20.38 -21.45 1.74
C SER A 243 20.87 -21.34 0.30
N GLU A 244 21.61 -20.27 -0.03
CA GLU A 244 22.29 -20.12 -1.33
C GLU A 244 23.18 -21.33 -1.69
N GLY A 245 23.77 -21.99 -0.68
CA GLY A 245 24.62 -23.17 -0.89
C GLY A 245 23.86 -24.48 -1.09
N MET A 246 22.61 -24.56 -0.65
CA MET A 246 21.71 -25.72 -0.76
C MET A 246 20.27 -25.26 -1.03
N PRO A 247 20.03 -24.63 -2.20
CA PRO A 247 18.75 -24.02 -2.53
C PRO A 247 17.66 -25.08 -2.75
N TYR A 248 16.40 -24.68 -2.65
CA TYR A 248 15.28 -25.52 -3.07
C TYR A 248 15.23 -25.64 -4.60
N CYS A 249 14.76 -26.75 -5.13
CA CYS A 249 14.67 -26.94 -6.59
C CYS A 249 13.37 -26.39 -7.21
N THR A 250 12.36 -26.10 -6.39
CA THR A 250 11.04 -25.66 -6.84
C THR A 250 10.53 -24.56 -5.92
N ILE A 251 9.69 -23.69 -6.46
CA ILE A 251 9.05 -22.62 -5.69
C ILE A 251 8.04 -23.23 -4.72
N ALA A 252 7.33 -24.28 -5.15
CA ALA A 252 6.39 -24.97 -4.28
C ALA A 252 7.08 -25.52 -3.01
N SER A 253 8.26 -26.15 -3.13
CA SER A 253 9.01 -26.63 -1.96
C SER A 253 9.54 -25.50 -1.11
N ALA A 254 9.96 -24.39 -1.70
CA ALA A 254 10.37 -23.21 -0.96
C ALA A 254 9.22 -22.63 -0.11
N ILE A 255 8.03 -22.49 -0.69
CA ILE A 255 6.84 -21.98 0.02
C ILE A 255 6.38 -22.93 1.13
N GLU A 256 6.44 -24.24 0.92
CA GLU A 256 6.09 -25.22 1.95
C GLU A 256 6.98 -25.14 3.20
N ASN A 257 8.21 -24.63 3.04
CA ASN A 257 9.20 -24.49 4.11
C ASN A 257 9.46 -23.02 4.48
N ALA A 258 8.74 -22.08 3.87
CA ALA A 258 8.85 -20.66 4.14
C ALA A 258 8.16 -20.32 5.46
N ASP A 259 8.79 -19.46 6.25
CA ASP A 259 8.13 -18.80 7.37
C ASP A 259 7.17 -17.71 6.85
N ASP A 260 6.38 -17.12 7.75
CA ASP A 260 5.52 -15.99 7.41
C ASP A 260 6.37 -14.82 6.86
N ALA A 261 5.92 -14.21 5.77
CA ALA A 261 6.62 -13.12 5.07
C ALA A 261 8.08 -13.45 4.72
N THR A 262 8.25 -14.32 3.71
CA THR A 262 9.56 -14.78 3.23
C THR A 262 9.94 -14.10 1.91
N LEU A 263 11.25 -13.86 1.73
CA LEU A 263 11.85 -13.48 0.44
C LEU A 263 12.44 -14.71 -0.24
N ILE A 264 11.92 -15.05 -1.42
CA ILE A 264 12.51 -16.03 -2.31
C ILE A 264 13.38 -15.31 -3.34
N ILE A 265 14.67 -15.69 -3.37
CA ILE A 265 15.57 -15.38 -4.48
C ILE A 265 15.53 -16.56 -5.46
N LEU A 266 15.01 -16.31 -6.65
CA LEU A 266 14.86 -17.30 -7.70
C LEU A 266 16.00 -17.18 -8.71
N HIS A 267 16.76 -18.26 -8.86
CA HIS A 267 17.82 -18.37 -9.85
C HIS A 267 17.29 -18.90 -11.18
N GLU A 268 17.89 -18.49 -12.30
CA GLU A 268 17.57 -19.02 -13.61
C GLU A 268 18.01 -20.48 -13.75
N GLN A 269 17.27 -21.29 -14.52
CA GLN A 269 17.71 -22.64 -14.85
C GLN A 269 18.53 -22.64 -16.14
N ASP A 270 19.47 -23.59 -16.21
CA ASP A 270 20.37 -23.81 -17.33
C ASP A 270 19.63 -23.91 -18.67
N GLY A 271 20.05 -23.06 -19.62
CA GLY A 271 19.54 -23.07 -20.99
C GLY A 271 18.13 -22.51 -21.13
N ASP A 272 17.77 -21.53 -20.31
CA ASP A 272 16.47 -20.85 -20.31
C ASP A 272 15.31 -21.81 -20.04
N ALA A 273 15.55 -22.85 -19.23
CA ALA A 273 14.52 -23.80 -18.86
C ALA A 273 13.52 -23.16 -17.86
N PRO A 274 12.21 -23.38 -18.02
CA PRO A 274 11.25 -22.82 -17.08
C PRO A 274 11.09 -23.71 -15.84
N TYR A 275 10.83 -23.07 -14.69
CA TYR A 275 10.18 -23.72 -13.56
C TYR A 275 8.73 -24.02 -13.93
N LEU A 276 8.40 -25.31 -14.06
CA LEU A 276 7.05 -25.77 -14.31
C LEU A 276 6.26 -25.79 -12.99
N GLU A 277 5.49 -24.74 -12.74
CA GLU A 277 4.82 -24.49 -11.47
C GLU A 277 3.33 -24.21 -11.64
N ALA A 278 2.56 -24.46 -10.58
CA ALA A 278 1.13 -24.17 -10.49
C ALA A 278 0.81 -23.87 -9.03
N THR A 279 1.44 -22.82 -8.53
CA THR A 279 1.54 -22.51 -7.11
C THR A 279 0.41 -21.60 -6.67
N THR A 280 -0.19 -21.89 -5.52
CA THR A 280 -1.18 -21.01 -4.90
C THR A 280 -0.60 -20.37 -3.65
N LEU A 281 -0.54 -19.04 -3.62
CA LEU A 281 -0.05 -18.26 -2.51
C LEU A 281 -1.19 -17.94 -1.55
N THR A 282 -1.01 -18.30 -0.29
CA THR A 282 -2.00 -18.07 0.78
C THR A 282 -1.45 -17.21 1.92
N GLN A 283 -0.25 -16.65 1.75
CA GLN A 283 0.46 -15.80 2.71
C GLN A 283 1.31 -14.76 1.95
N PRO A 284 1.82 -13.71 2.62
CA PRO A 284 2.76 -12.76 2.03
C PRO A 284 4.07 -13.42 1.58
N LEU A 285 4.50 -13.12 0.36
CA LEU A 285 5.70 -13.66 -0.27
C LEU A 285 6.34 -12.63 -1.20
N ALA A 286 7.63 -12.36 -1.00
CA ALA A 286 8.44 -11.68 -2.02
C ALA A 286 9.15 -12.72 -2.90
N LEU A 287 9.10 -12.54 -4.22
CA LEU A 287 9.70 -13.43 -5.21
C LEU A 287 10.53 -12.60 -6.20
N PHE A 288 11.84 -12.59 -5.99
CA PHE A 288 12.78 -11.78 -6.78
C PHE A 288 13.68 -12.66 -7.62
N ALA A 289 13.99 -12.22 -8.83
CA ALA A 289 15.10 -12.79 -9.59
C ALA A 289 16.42 -12.54 -8.86
N ALA A 290 17.32 -13.51 -8.93
CA ALA A 290 18.72 -13.32 -8.56
C ALA A 290 19.37 -12.24 -9.44
N ASP A 291 20.38 -11.55 -8.88
CA ASP A 291 21.03 -10.42 -9.56
C ASP A 291 21.63 -10.82 -10.91
N GLY A 292 21.16 -10.16 -11.97
CA GLY A 292 21.64 -10.38 -13.34
C GLY A 292 21.08 -11.61 -14.03
N GLU A 293 20.20 -12.37 -13.38
CA GLU A 293 19.54 -13.56 -13.92
C GLU A 293 18.12 -13.26 -14.39
N ARG A 294 17.56 -14.12 -15.25
CA ARG A 294 16.21 -13.96 -15.79
C ARG A 294 15.42 -15.26 -15.66
N PRO A 295 15.04 -15.66 -14.43
CA PRO A 295 14.31 -16.90 -14.23
C PRO A 295 12.94 -16.89 -14.92
N ILE A 296 12.55 -18.05 -15.44
CA ILE A 296 11.31 -18.24 -16.19
C ILE A 296 10.38 -19.16 -15.42
N LEU A 297 9.15 -18.71 -15.18
CA LEU A 297 8.05 -19.53 -14.69
C LEU A 297 7.12 -19.90 -15.85
N GLN A 298 6.59 -21.12 -15.79
CA GLN A 298 5.58 -21.58 -16.72
C GLN A 298 4.51 -22.36 -15.97
N GLY A 299 3.24 -22.00 -16.20
CA GLY A 299 2.09 -22.73 -15.70
C GLY A 299 2.06 -24.16 -16.23
N PHE A 300 1.56 -25.11 -15.44
CA PHE A 300 1.34 -26.49 -15.90
C PHE A 300 -0.08 -26.99 -15.60
N ASP A 301 -0.47 -28.09 -16.25
CA ASP A 301 -1.81 -28.72 -16.08
C ASP A 301 -2.99 -27.76 -16.31
N SER A 302 -2.83 -26.81 -17.24
CA SER A 302 -3.84 -25.77 -17.54
C SER A 302 -4.15 -24.85 -16.36
N LYS A 303 -3.15 -24.60 -15.50
CA LYS A 303 -3.22 -23.66 -14.41
C LYS A 303 -2.19 -22.53 -14.62
N PRO A 304 -2.46 -21.33 -14.05
CA PRO A 304 -1.46 -20.27 -13.98
C PRO A 304 -0.19 -20.73 -13.27
N ALA A 305 0.94 -20.08 -13.58
CA ALA A 305 2.19 -20.34 -12.85
C ALA A 305 2.03 -19.99 -11.36
N ILE A 306 1.38 -18.85 -11.10
CA ILE A 306 1.08 -18.36 -9.76
C ILE A 306 -0.40 -17.95 -9.69
N THR A 307 -1.05 -18.39 -8.62
CA THR A 307 -2.36 -17.89 -8.18
C THR A 307 -2.23 -17.26 -6.81
N VAL A 308 -2.62 -16.00 -6.66
CA VAL A 308 -2.65 -15.30 -5.37
C VAL A 308 -4.05 -15.42 -4.79
N SER A 309 -4.24 -16.19 -3.72
CA SER A 309 -5.56 -16.33 -3.10
C SER A 309 -5.90 -15.15 -2.21
N SER A 310 -7.13 -15.11 -1.68
CA SER A 310 -7.64 -14.02 -0.82
C SER A 310 -6.90 -13.72 0.50
N THR A 311 -5.83 -14.45 0.79
CA THR A 311 -4.96 -14.26 1.97
C THR A 311 -3.49 -14.15 1.58
N GLY A 312 -3.19 -14.21 0.28
CA GLY A 312 -1.85 -14.10 -0.25
C GLY A 312 -1.57 -12.67 -0.69
N ASP A 313 -0.34 -12.24 -0.44
CA ASP A 313 0.24 -11.01 -0.97
C ASP A 313 1.52 -11.39 -1.73
N LEU A 314 1.64 -10.97 -2.98
CA LEU A 314 2.80 -11.26 -3.83
C LEU A 314 3.58 -9.98 -4.12
N PHE A 315 4.87 -9.96 -3.79
CA PHE A 315 5.81 -8.90 -4.21
C PHE A 315 6.79 -9.50 -5.22
N MET A 316 6.55 -9.30 -6.51
CA MET A 316 7.31 -9.95 -7.58
C MET A 316 8.20 -8.96 -8.32
N ARG A 317 9.49 -9.28 -8.45
CA ARG A 317 10.46 -8.41 -9.16
C ARG A 317 11.39 -9.19 -10.08
N GLY A 318 11.52 -8.75 -11.33
CA GLY A 318 12.49 -9.33 -12.28
C GLY A 318 12.11 -10.71 -12.84
N ILE A 319 10.89 -11.19 -12.57
CA ILE A 319 10.47 -12.55 -12.95
C ILE A 319 9.85 -12.54 -14.35
N THR A 320 10.19 -13.57 -15.15
CA THR A 320 9.49 -13.84 -16.42
C THR A 320 8.48 -14.96 -16.22
N ILE A 321 7.21 -14.75 -16.60
CA ILE A 321 6.19 -15.80 -16.70
C ILE A 321 5.85 -15.98 -18.18
N TYR A 322 6.21 -17.13 -18.74
CA TYR A 322 6.16 -17.37 -20.18
C TYR A 322 5.58 -18.74 -20.56
N GLY A 323 4.70 -18.74 -21.56
CA GLY A 323 4.30 -19.95 -22.26
C GLY A 323 3.34 -20.88 -21.51
N SER A 324 2.60 -20.39 -20.51
CA SER A 324 1.57 -21.19 -19.83
C SER A 324 0.57 -21.79 -20.85
N PRO A 325 0.37 -23.12 -20.87
CA PRO A 325 -0.37 -23.80 -21.94
C PRO A 325 -1.88 -23.87 -21.67
N ASN A 326 -2.64 -24.31 -22.69
CA ASN A 326 -4.06 -24.69 -22.58
C ASN A 326 -4.99 -23.62 -21.99
N ASN A 327 -4.84 -22.36 -22.43
CA ASN A 327 -5.61 -21.21 -21.95
C ASN A 327 -5.36 -20.88 -20.47
N ALA A 328 -4.20 -21.28 -19.92
CA ALA A 328 -3.75 -20.82 -18.62
C ALA A 328 -3.17 -19.40 -18.73
N GLU A 329 -3.57 -18.56 -17.79
CA GLU A 329 -3.03 -17.23 -17.57
C GLU A 329 -1.56 -17.30 -17.14
N GLY A 330 -0.83 -16.20 -17.23
CA GLY A 330 0.48 -16.08 -16.58
C GLY A 330 0.32 -16.01 -15.07
N LEU A 331 -0.37 -14.97 -14.61
CA LEU A 331 -0.64 -14.67 -13.20
C LEU A 331 -2.14 -14.49 -12.97
N LEU A 332 -2.67 -15.16 -11.94
CA LEU A 332 -4.04 -14.98 -11.48
C LEU A 332 -4.06 -14.40 -10.06
N ILE A 333 -4.76 -13.29 -9.87
CA ILE A 333 -5.03 -12.70 -8.55
C ILE A 333 -6.49 -12.99 -8.22
N ASP A 334 -6.69 -13.93 -7.30
CA ASP A 334 -7.99 -14.46 -6.88
C ASP A 334 -8.31 -13.97 -5.46
N GLY A 335 -8.63 -12.69 -5.37
CA GLY A 335 -9.00 -11.99 -4.13
C GLY A 335 -7.85 -11.49 -3.24
N GLY A 336 -6.59 -11.85 -3.54
CA GLY A 336 -5.40 -11.35 -2.84
C GLY A 336 -4.84 -10.06 -3.45
N ALA A 337 -3.60 -9.71 -3.11
CA ALA A 337 -2.91 -8.56 -3.70
C ALA A 337 -1.58 -8.95 -4.35
N ALA A 338 -1.21 -8.27 -5.43
CA ALA A 338 0.11 -8.41 -6.05
C ALA A 338 0.73 -7.06 -6.42
N TRP A 339 2.01 -6.92 -6.14
CA TRP A 339 2.89 -5.86 -6.61
C TRP A 339 3.88 -6.49 -7.57
N VAL A 340 3.83 -6.07 -8.83
CA VAL A 340 4.61 -6.65 -9.92
C VAL A 340 5.49 -5.58 -10.51
N GLU A 341 6.79 -5.73 -10.32
CA GLU A 341 7.81 -4.77 -10.71
C GLU A 341 8.81 -5.39 -11.68
N ARG A 342 9.23 -4.64 -12.71
CA ARG A 342 10.32 -5.04 -13.62
C ARG A 342 10.17 -6.48 -14.15
N SER A 343 8.95 -6.92 -14.38
CA SER A 343 8.63 -8.33 -14.68
C SER A 343 8.04 -8.46 -16.08
N ARG A 344 8.07 -9.69 -16.62
CA ARG A 344 7.60 -10.00 -17.97
C ARG A 344 6.57 -11.11 -17.93
N ILE A 345 5.29 -10.80 -18.15
CA ILE A 345 4.20 -11.77 -18.13
C ILE A 345 3.64 -11.88 -19.54
N ILE A 346 4.24 -12.75 -20.35
CA ILE A 346 4.15 -12.69 -21.80
C ILE A 346 3.90 -14.07 -22.41
N ASN A 347 3.21 -14.11 -23.56
CA ASN A 347 3.01 -15.33 -24.35
C ASN A 347 2.36 -16.51 -23.59
N ASN A 348 1.50 -16.19 -22.63
CA ASN A 348 0.67 -17.16 -21.93
C ASN A 348 -0.64 -17.35 -22.70
N THR A 349 -1.07 -18.59 -22.90
CA THR A 349 -2.20 -18.88 -23.81
C THR A 349 -3.55 -18.39 -23.27
N GLY A 350 -3.69 -18.21 -21.96
CA GLY A 350 -4.86 -17.63 -21.29
C GLY A 350 -4.80 -16.10 -21.13
N GLY A 351 -3.77 -15.43 -21.65
CA GLY A 351 -3.53 -14.00 -21.41
C GLY A 351 -2.47 -13.78 -20.33
N GLY A 352 -2.11 -12.52 -20.12
CA GLY A 352 -1.02 -12.15 -19.20
C GLY A 352 -1.44 -12.28 -17.74
N ILE A 353 -2.26 -11.35 -17.28
CA ILE A 353 -2.69 -11.23 -15.88
C ILE A 353 -4.22 -11.16 -15.81
N THR A 354 -4.81 -11.86 -14.85
CA THR A 354 -6.23 -11.73 -14.49
C THR A 354 -6.38 -11.31 -13.03
N VAL A 355 -7.22 -10.30 -12.79
CA VAL A 355 -7.59 -9.82 -11.45
C VAL A 355 -9.07 -10.08 -11.21
N ASP A 356 -9.37 -10.94 -10.24
CA ASP A 356 -10.72 -11.40 -9.93
C ASP A 356 -10.96 -11.48 -8.41
N ASN A 357 -12.23 -11.71 -8.03
CA ASN A 357 -12.69 -11.96 -6.66
C ASN A 357 -12.25 -10.90 -5.63
N ALA A 358 -12.32 -9.63 -6.04
CA ALA A 358 -11.89 -8.44 -5.31
C ALA A 358 -10.36 -8.34 -5.11
N GLY A 359 -9.57 -8.94 -6.00
CA GLY A 359 -8.12 -8.83 -6.00
C GLY A 359 -7.62 -7.43 -6.33
N SER A 360 -6.37 -7.14 -5.95
CA SER A 360 -5.69 -5.88 -6.23
C SER A 360 -4.35 -6.10 -6.92
N LEU A 361 -4.05 -5.27 -7.92
CA LEU A 361 -2.78 -5.29 -8.64
C LEU A 361 -2.12 -3.91 -8.61
N VAL A 362 -0.84 -3.86 -8.27
CA VAL A 362 0.07 -2.75 -8.58
C VAL A 362 1.07 -3.25 -9.62
N LEU A 363 1.12 -2.62 -10.78
CA LEU A 363 1.98 -3.03 -11.90
C LEU A 363 2.91 -1.88 -12.31
N VAL A 364 4.22 -2.10 -12.20
CA VAL A 364 5.23 -1.07 -12.40
C VAL A 364 6.36 -1.58 -13.31
N ASN A 365 6.80 -0.77 -14.29
CA ASN A 365 7.95 -1.09 -15.15
C ASN A 365 7.91 -2.50 -15.76
N SER A 366 6.74 -2.98 -16.17
CA SER A 366 6.55 -4.37 -16.56
C SER A 366 5.99 -4.53 -17.96
N PHE A 367 6.34 -5.64 -18.60
CA PHE A 367 5.79 -6.07 -19.88
C PHE A 367 4.69 -7.09 -19.65
N VAL A 368 3.50 -6.84 -20.21
CA VAL A 368 2.39 -7.79 -20.15
C VAL A 368 1.85 -8.04 -21.55
N GLY A 369 1.90 -9.30 -21.96
CA GLY A 369 1.49 -9.77 -23.27
C GLY A 369 0.18 -10.53 -23.21
N GLY A 370 -0.77 -10.15 -24.06
CA GLY A 370 -2.00 -10.89 -24.28
C GLY A 370 -1.78 -12.13 -25.14
N SER A 371 -2.88 -12.83 -25.41
CA SER A 371 -2.92 -13.97 -26.33
C SER A 371 -3.85 -13.68 -27.50
N ALA A 372 -3.99 -14.65 -28.40
CA ALA A 372 -4.91 -14.51 -29.53
C ALA A 372 -6.36 -14.22 -29.08
N SER A 373 -6.81 -14.72 -27.93
CA SER A 373 -8.22 -14.58 -27.52
C SER A 373 -8.41 -14.00 -26.13
N ASN A 374 -7.34 -13.60 -25.47
CA ASN A 374 -7.36 -13.10 -24.11
C ASN A 374 -6.50 -11.84 -24.01
N PRO A 375 -6.92 -10.82 -23.24
CA PRO A 375 -6.20 -9.58 -23.10
C PRO A 375 -4.82 -9.77 -22.45
N ALA A 376 -3.99 -8.73 -22.50
CA ALA A 376 -2.78 -8.68 -21.69
C ALA A 376 -3.15 -8.61 -20.20
N LEU A 377 -4.12 -7.78 -19.86
CA LEU A 377 -4.67 -7.65 -18.51
C LEU A 377 -6.20 -7.69 -18.53
N SER A 378 -6.79 -8.61 -17.77
CA SER A 378 -8.24 -8.67 -17.50
C SER A 378 -8.52 -8.27 -16.06
N VAL A 379 -9.41 -7.30 -15.85
CA VAL A 379 -9.90 -6.89 -14.53
C VAL A 379 -11.38 -7.26 -14.42
N ASP A 380 -11.61 -8.49 -14.00
CA ASP A 380 -12.95 -9.08 -13.97
C ASP A 380 -13.73 -8.57 -12.76
N ASN A 381 -13.15 -8.66 -11.57
CA ASN A 381 -13.69 -8.13 -10.32
C ASN A 381 -12.53 -7.81 -9.37
N GLY A 382 -12.04 -6.58 -9.41
CA GLY A 382 -10.88 -6.14 -8.63
C GLY A 382 -10.45 -4.72 -8.98
N SER A 383 -9.28 -4.31 -8.50
CA SER A 383 -8.67 -3.01 -8.75
C SER A 383 -7.25 -3.13 -9.28
N CYS A 384 -6.80 -2.12 -10.05
CA CYS A 384 -5.44 -2.08 -10.56
C CYS A 384 -4.90 -0.64 -10.54
N ASP A 385 -3.64 -0.49 -10.13
CA ASP A 385 -2.84 0.71 -10.36
C ASP A 385 -1.63 0.37 -11.23
N ILE A 386 -1.53 1.01 -12.39
CA ILE A 386 -0.56 0.67 -13.42
C ILE A 386 0.27 1.89 -13.76
N SER A 387 1.59 1.79 -13.68
CA SER A 387 2.49 2.86 -14.05
C SER A 387 3.70 2.35 -14.82
N TYR A 388 4.11 3.07 -15.87
CA TYR A 388 5.25 2.67 -16.70
C TYR A 388 5.17 1.21 -17.14
N ALA A 389 4.01 0.72 -17.57
CA ALA A 389 3.86 -0.63 -18.09
C ALA A 389 3.66 -0.61 -19.61
N THR A 390 4.04 -1.70 -20.27
CA THR A 390 3.70 -1.92 -21.69
C THR A 390 2.74 -3.10 -21.79
N LEU A 391 1.47 -2.80 -22.12
CA LEU A 391 0.41 -3.78 -22.32
C LEU A 391 0.19 -4.00 -23.83
N ALA A 392 0.42 -5.22 -24.30
CA ALA A 392 0.37 -5.52 -25.73
C ALA A 392 -0.39 -6.81 -26.07
N ALA A 393 -1.34 -6.75 -27.02
CA ALA A 393 -2.11 -7.90 -27.49
C ALA A 393 -1.72 -8.33 -28.92
N PRO A 394 -1.54 -9.65 -29.19
CA PRO A 394 -0.95 -10.13 -30.44
C PRO A 394 -1.88 -10.06 -31.66
N LEU A 395 -1.25 -10.07 -32.85
CA LEU A 395 -1.79 -9.83 -34.20
C LEU A 395 -2.96 -10.71 -34.70
N LEU A 396 -3.28 -11.83 -34.05
CA LEU A 396 -3.92 -12.94 -34.76
C LEU A 396 -5.45 -12.94 -34.80
N VAL A 397 -6.16 -12.46 -33.77
CA VAL A 397 -7.63 -12.57 -33.72
C VAL A 397 -8.34 -11.29 -33.26
N GLY A 398 -7.59 -10.24 -32.88
CA GLY A 398 -8.16 -8.98 -32.41
C GLY A 398 -8.75 -9.07 -31.01
N GLY A 399 -8.67 -7.97 -30.28
CA GLY A 399 -9.09 -7.88 -28.89
C GLY A 399 -8.33 -6.79 -28.14
N PRO A 400 -8.87 -6.34 -26.99
CA PRO A 400 -8.22 -5.33 -26.18
C PRO A 400 -6.97 -5.88 -25.49
N SER A 401 -6.01 -5.00 -25.23
CA SER A 401 -4.88 -5.28 -24.32
C SER A 401 -5.30 -5.14 -22.86
N LEU A 402 -6.22 -4.21 -22.58
CA LEU A 402 -6.82 -4.01 -21.26
C LEU A 402 -8.33 -4.20 -21.34
N ALA A 403 -8.86 -5.18 -20.62
CA ALA A 403 -10.31 -5.44 -20.55
C ALA A 403 -10.81 -5.38 -19.09
N CYS A 404 -12.03 -4.86 -18.90
CA CYS A 404 -12.70 -4.85 -17.59
C CYS A 404 -14.17 -5.26 -17.72
N THR A 405 -14.63 -6.14 -16.82
CA THR A 405 -16.04 -6.55 -16.75
C THR A 405 -16.75 -5.84 -15.60
N ASP A 406 -16.42 -6.19 -14.36
CA ASP A 406 -16.96 -5.62 -13.12
C ASP A 406 -15.85 -5.01 -12.24
N GLY A 407 -14.64 -4.85 -12.77
CA GLY A 407 -13.55 -4.16 -12.08
C GLY A 407 -13.92 -2.76 -11.62
N VAL A 408 -13.29 -2.30 -10.55
CA VAL A 408 -13.45 -0.94 -10.01
C VAL A 408 -12.08 -0.32 -9.78
N ASN A 409 -11.96 0.99 -9.96
CA ASN A 409 -10.71 1.73 -9.69
C ASN A 409 -9.50 1.21 -10.47
N THR A 410 -9.65 1.04 -11.79
CA THR A 410 -8.51 0.77 -12.68
C THR A 410 -7.86 2.10 -13.07
N THR A 411 -6.64 2.36 -12.61
CA THR A 411 -5.85 3.54 -12.98
C THR A 411 -4.64 3.13 -13.81
N VAL A 412 -4.38 3.87 -14.88
CA VAL A 412 -3.19 3.68 -15.72
C VAL A 412 -2.54 5.03 -15.97
N ARG A 413 -1.24 5.12 -15.72
CA ARG A 413 -0.43 6.29 -16.02
C ARG A 413 0.87 5.92 -16.70
N ASN A 414 1.46 6.86 -17.45
CA ASN A 414 2.83 6.73 -17.96
C ASN A 414 3.08 5.44 -18.76
N SER A 415 2.06 4.87 -19.39
CA SER A 415 2.10 3.50 -19.93
C SER A 415 1.84 3.45 -21.43
N ILE A 416 2.24 2.35 -22.06
CA ILE A 416 1.90 2.03 -23.46
C ILE A 416 0.81 0.96 -23.45
N ILE A 417 -0.29 1.21 -24.16
CA ILE A 417 -1.34 0.22 -24.41
C ILE A 417 -1.55 0.11 -25.91
N VAL A 418 -1.27 -1.06 -26.48
CA VAL A 418 -1.36 -1.29 -27.93
C VAL A 418 -1.92 -2.69 -28.21
N SER A 419 -2.73 -2.85 -29.23
CA SER A 419 -3.24 -4.11 -29.77
C SER A 419 -2.98 -4.14 -31.26
N ALA A 420 -2.39 -5.22 -31.77
CA ALA A 420 -2.01 -5.27 -33.17
C ALA A 420 -3.18 -5.46 -34.17
N HIS A 421 -4.40 -5.14 -33.75
CA HIS A 421 -5.63 -5.26 -34.53
C HIS A 421 -6.42 -3.94 -34.52
N ALA A 422 -7.35 -3.78 -35.46
CA ALA A 422 -8.16 -2.56 -35.57
C ALA A 422 -9.24 -2.42 -34.47
N ASP A 423 -9.33 -3.37 -33.54
CA ASP A 423 -10.26 -3.29 -32.42
C ASP A 423 -9.65 -2.40 -31.32
N PRO A 424 -10.48 -1.77 -30.48
CA PRO A 424 -9.96 -0.96 -29.40
C PRO A 424 -9.01 -1.75 -28.48
N GLU A 425 -7.84 -1.18 -28.24
CA GLU A 425 -6.82 -1.69 -27.32
C GLU A 425 -7.26 -1.61 -25.85
N VAL A 426 -8.29 -0.83 -25.55
CA VAL A 426 -8.93 -0.72 -24.24
C VAL A 426 -10.42 -1.02 -24.35
N ASP A 427 -10.88 -2.05 -23.63
CA ASP A 427 -12.28 -2.35 -23.36
C ASP A 427 -12.53 -2.30 -21.84
N CYS A 428 -12.31 -1.12 -21.26
CA CYS A 428 -12.40 -0.90 -19.83
C CYS A 428 -12.97 0.50 -19.56
N SER A 429 -14.30 0.63 -19.62
CA SER A 429 -14.98 1.93 -19.55
C SER A 429 -14.84 2.68 -18.21
N ASN A 430 -14.48 1.95 -17.16
CA ASN A 430 -14.24 2.40 -15.79
C ASN A 430 -12.76 2.76 -15.54
N ALA A 431 -11.86 2.52 -16.49
CA ALA A 431 -10.45 2.89 -16.33
C ALA A 431 -10.26 4.41 -16.45
N THR A 432 -9.39 4.94 -15.57
CA THR A 432 -8.81 6.28 -15.73
C THR A 432 -7.41 6.12 -16.30
N ILE A 433 -7.20 6.61 -17.51
CA ILE A 433 -5.92 6.50 -18.23
C ILE A 433 -5.41 7.92 -18.48
N THR A 434 -4.23 8.25 -17.96
CA THR A 434 -3.59 9.57 -18.11
C THR A 434 -2.13 9.43 -18.50
N ASP A 435 -1.54 10.48 -19.07
CA ASP A 435 -0.10 10.58 -19.37
C ASP A 435 0.44 9.32 -20.06
N SER A 436 -0.35 8.71 -20.94
CA SER A 436 -0.07 7.42 -21.56
C SER A 436 -0.09 7.52 -23.07
N ALA A 437 0.39 6.47 -23.72
CA ALA A 437 0.38 6.35 -25.17
C ALA A 437 -0.44 5.14 -25.62
N LEU A 438 -1.34 5.39 -26.56
CA LEU A 438 -2.30 4.44 -27.09
C LEU A 438 -2.30 4.52 -28.62
N GLU A 439 -2.84 3.54 -29.33
CA GLU A 439 -2.99 3.65 -30.79
C GLU A 439 -4.08 4.67 -31.15
N MET A 440 -5.20 4.60 -30.43
CA MET A 440 -6.36 5.43 -30.64
C MET A 440 -6.41 6.63 -29.71
N VAL A 441 -7.19 7.63 -30.11
CA VAL A 441 -7.43 8.82 -29.30
C VAL A 441 -8.31 8.46 -28.10
N LEU A 442 -7.74 8.58 -26.89
CA LEU A 442 -8.45 8.42 -25.63
C LEU A 442 -8.13 9.57 -24.68
N GLY A 443 -9.07 10.50 -24.50
CA GLY A 443 -8.85 11.67 -23.65
C GLY A 443 -7.70 12.55 -24.16
N ASP A 444 -6.83 12.97 -23.24
CA ASP A 444 -5.65 13.80 -23.52
C ASP A 444 -4.36 12.98 -23.73
N ASN A 445 -4.48 11.64 -23.76
CA ASN A 445 -3.35 10.74 -24.00
C ASN A 445 -2.80 10.87 -25.43
N VAL A 446 -1.55 10.43 -25.61
CA VAL A 446 -0.89 10.44 -26.92
C VAL A 446 -1.46 9.31 -27.79
N ALA A 447 -2.02 9.69 -28.94
CA ALA A 447 -2.44 8.73 -29.97
C ALA A 447 -1.32 8.50 -30.98
N LEU A 448 -0.80 7.29 -31.03
CA LEU A 448 0.31 6.85 -31.88
C LEU A 448 -0.16 6.48 -33.30
N GLY A 449 -1.45 6.23 -33.49
CA GLY A 449 -1.99 5.59 -34.69
C GLY A 449 -1.81 4.07 -34.67
N ASP A 450 -2.17 3.43 -35.78
CA ASP A 450 -2.09 1.97 -35.94
C ASP A 450 -0.70 1.44 -35.52
N LEU A 451 -0.67 0.40 -34.69
CA LEU A 451 0.56 -0.22 -34.24
C LEU A 451 1.43 -0.71 -35.40
N ASP A 452 2.70 -0.30 -35.41
CA ASP A 452 3.77 -0.98 -36.15
C ASP A 452 4.56 -1.84 -35.15
N ILE A 453 4.51 -3.16 -35.33
CA ILE A 453 5.20 -4.11 -34.45
C ILE A 453 6.73 -3.89 -34.40
N ASN A 454 7.31 -3.16 -35.36
CA ASN A 454 8.73 -2.80 -35.37
C ASN A 454 9.06 -1.63 -34.43
N TRP A 455 8.08 -1.06 -33.71
CA TRP A 455 8.34 -0.20 -32.56
C TRP A 455 9.03 -0.98 -31.44
N PHE A 456 8.89 -2.31 -31.42
CA PHE A 456 9.43 -3.19 -30.41
C PHE A 456 10.48 -4.15 -30.97
N THR A 457 11.36 -4.64 -30.10
CA THR A 457 12.48 -5.52 -30.49
C THR A 457 12.02 -6.88 -31.00
N ASP A 458 11.10 -7.55 -30.30
CA ASP A 458 10.45 -8.79 -30.77
C ASP A 458 9.02 -8.90 -30.21
N TYR A 459 8.12 -8.11 -30.80
CA TYR A 459 6.72 -8.01 -30.39
C TYR A 459 6.01 -9.37 -30.28
N LEU A 460 6.27 -10.28 -31.22
CA LEU A 460 5.60 -11.59 -31.25
C LEU A 460 6.10 -12.52 -30.16
N GLN A 461 7.35 -12.34 -29.72
CA GLN A 461 7.91 -13.08 -28.59
C GLN A 461 7.65 -12.42 -27.24
N GLY A 462 6.94 -11.29 -27.21
CA GLY A 462 6.64 -10.54 -25.99
C GLY A 462 7.79 -9.65 -25.52
N ASP A 463 8.79 -9.43 -26.37
CA ASP A 463 9.87 -8.49 -26.12
C ASP A 463 9.40 -7.08 -26.56
N PHE A 464 8.98 -6.30 -25.57
CA PHE A 464 8.43 -4.96 -25.76
C PHE A 464 9.44 -3.85 -25.45
N HIS A 465 10.75 -4.11 -25.50
CA HIS A 465 11.71 -3.00 -25.51
C HIS A 465 11.59 -2.25 -26.83
N LEU A 466 11.73 -0.94 -26.76
CA LEU A 466 11.61 -0.02 -27.87
C LEU A 466 12.78 -0.20 -28.85
N ALA A 467 12.44 -0.52 -30.09
CA ALA A 467 13.41 -0.67 -31.18
C ALA A 467 13.63 0.66 -31.92
N PRO A 468 14.77 0.84 -32.62
CA PRO A 468 15.01 2.01 -33.47
C PRO A 468 13.94 2.15 -34.57
N GLY A 469 12.96 3.02 -34.35
CA GLY A 469 11.77 3.15 -35.19
C GLY A 469 10.47 3.41 -34.43
N TYR A 470 10.50 3.36 -33.09
CA TYR A 470 9.37 3.74 -32.25
C TYR A 470 8.93 5.21 -32.50
N PRO A 471 7.65 5.56 -32.24
CA PRO A 471 7.15 6.91 -32.46
C PRO A 471 7.82 7.93 -31.51
N PRO A 472 8.37 9.04 -32.02
CA PRO A 472 9.06 10.03 -31.19
C PRO A 472 8.14 10.69 -30.14
N GLU A 473 6.82 10.63 -30.34
CA GLU A 473 5.82 11.09 -29.39
C GLU A 473 5.87 10.34 -28.05
N LEU A 474 6.38 9.10 -28.03
CA LEU A 474 6.56 8.33 -26.80
C LEU A 474 7.51 9.01 -25.81
N ASN A 475 8.52 9.75 -26.28
CA ASN A 475 9.54 10.42 -25.46
C ASN A 475 8.98 11.44 -24.46
N THR A 476 7.74 11.89 -24.69
CA THR A 476 7.08 12.94 -23.89
C THR A 476 5.64 12.58 -23.55
N ALA A 477 5.28 11.31 -23.68
CA ALA A 477 3.92 10.85 -23.42
C ALA A 477 3.63 10.71 -21.93
N ALA A 478 4.66 10.44 -21.11
CA ALA A 478 4.57 10.32 -19.66
C ALA A 478 4.99 11.61 -18.95
N ILE A 479 4.58 11.73 -17.69
CA ILE A 479 5.04 12.75 -16.75
C ILE A 479 5.58 12.04 -15.49
N TRP A 480 6.86 12.24 -15.21
CA TRP A 480 7.50 11.74 -14.00
C TRP A 480 7.09 12.58 -12.79
N LEU A 481 6.56 11.91 -11.77
CA LEU A 481 6.15 12.52 -10.50
C LEU A 481 6.94 11.93 -9.33
N THR A 482 7.00 12.67 -8.22
CA THR A 482 7.63 12.19 -6.99
C THR A 482 6.96 10.88 -6.53
N GLY A 483 7.78 9.85 -6.31
CA GLY A 483 7.31 8.47 -6.02
C GLY A 483 7.30 7.56 -7.24
N ASP A 484 7.56 8.09 -8.44
CA ASP A 484 7.75 7.27 -9.64
C ASP A 484 9.08 6.52 -9.61
N PRO A 485 9.17 5.39 -10.35
CA PRO A 485 10.41 4.65 -10.48
C PRO A 485 11.57 5.52 -10.98
N ALA A 486 12.72 5.36 -10.34
CA ALA A 486 13.96 6.04 -10.73
C ALA A 486 14.62 5.44 -11.98
N THR A 487 14.24 4.21 -12.35
CA THR A 487 14.74 3.53 -13.55
C THR A 487 13.60 2.80 -14.26
N ASP A 488 13.86 2.28 -15.44
CA ASP A 488 12.94 1.46 -16.22
C ASP A 488 13.07 -0.05 -15.89
N ILE A 489 12.55 -0.91 -16.78
CA ILE A 489 12.59 -2.38 -16.66
C ILE A 489 14.01 -2.96 -16.71
N ASP A 490 14.95 -2.34 -17.43
CA ASP A 490 16.33 -2.81 -17.58
C ASP A 490 17.30 -2.11 -16.60
N GLY A 491 16.81 -1.13 -15.84
CA GLY A 491 17.62 -0.36 -14.90
C GLY A 491 18.17 0.95 -15.48
N ASP A 492 17.71 1.33 -16.67
CA ASP A 492 18.09 2.59 -17.30
C ASP A 492 17.42 3.78 -16.59
N PRO A 493 18.16 4.88 -16.37
CA PRO A 493 17.71 5.97 -15.49
C PRO A 493 16.56 6.78 -16.10
N ARG A 494 15.60 7.13 -15.24
CA ARG A 494 14.50 8.06 -15.52
C ARG A 494 14.80 9.46 -14.94
N PRO A 495 14.00 10.50 -15.28
CA PRO A 495 14.33 11.89 -14.95
C PRO A 495 14.51 12.22 -13.47
N MET A 496 13.79 11.56 -12.55
CA MET A 496 13.84 11.81 -11.11
C MET A 496 13.57 13.28 -10.69
N VAL A 497 12.81 14.02 -11.50
CA VAL A 497 12.44 15.42 -11.23
C VAL A 497 10.94 15.60 -11.47
N ASP A 498 10.22 15.99 -10.42
CA ASP A 498 8.77 16.14 -10.41
C ASP A 498 8.25 17.04 -11.56
N GLY A 499 7.23 16.54 -12.27
CA GLY A 499 6.59 17.21 -13.40
C GLY A 499 7.39 17.19 -14.71
N THR A 500 8.48 16.43 -14.79
CA THR A 500 9.29 16.32 -16.02
C THR A 500 8.68 15.31 -16.98
N MET A 501 8.61 15.66 -18.27
CA MET A 501 8.18 14.72 -19.30
C MET A 501 9.14 13.52 -19.41
N ASP A 502 8.58 12.33 -19.61
CA ASP A 502 9.32 11.07 -19.73
C ASP A 502 8.73 10.18 -20.84
N PHE A 503 9.41 9.06 -21.08
CA PHE A 503 8.93 7.96 -21.90
C PHE A 503 7.74 7.26 -21.26
N ALA A 504 6.65 7.13 -22.01
CA ALA A 504 5.59 6.18 -21.64
C ALA A 504 6.05 4.74 -21.86
N GLY A 505 5.58 3.83 -21.01
CA GLY A 505 5.89 2.41 -21.06
C GLY A 505 7.02 1.99 -20.12
N ALA A 506 7.28 0.69 -20.09
CA ALA A 506 8.22 0.07 -19.17
C ALA A 506 9.70 0.23 -19.55
N ASP A 507 9.97 0.65 -20.79
CA ASP A 507 11.32 0.73 -21.36
C ASP A 507 11.62 2.16 -21.80
N VAL A 508 12.88 2.58 -21.64
CA VAL A 508 13.37 3.87 -22.15
C VAL A 508 14.54 3.63 -23.11
N VAL A 509 14.61 4.44 -24.17
CA VAL A 509 15.76 4.37 -25.08
C VAL A 509 16.82 5.36 -24.62
N VAL A 510 17.89 4.83 -24.02
CA VAL A 510 19.07 5.63 -23.67
C VAL A 510 19.93 5.87 -24.93
N PRO A 511 20.35 7.12 -25.22
CA PRO A 511 21.09 7.48 -26.42
C PRO A 511 22.54 6.96 -26.52
#